data_AF-A0A9D3LVA8-F1
#
_entry.id   AF-A0A9D3LVA8-F1
#
_cell.length_a   1.000
_cell.length_b   1.000
_cell.length_c   1.000
_cell.angle_alpha   90.00
_cell.angle_beta   90.00
_cell.angle_gamma   90.00
#
_symmetry.space_group_name_H-M   'P 1'
#
loop_
_entity.id
_entity.type
_entity.pdbx_description
1 polymer ?
#
loop_
_entity_poly.entity_id
_entity_poly.type
_entity_poly.pdbx_seq_one_letter_code
_entity_poly.pdbx_strand_id
1 'polypeptide(L)'
;MADSEVDAATPEPVMEDEGLLSTLDIVLVSVIAAVLIYWITFRKKTPAEEIPEFKKLTTQVTTTQEKSFIEKMKKTGRNIVVFYGSQTGTAEEFSNRLAKDAQRYGMKGMAADPEEYDMSELSRLAEIENSIAIFCVATYGEGDPTDNAQEFHDWLQEGDAELGASTSRCTPDPLFDLVRFQVFALGNKTYEHFNAMGKYVDKRLEELGAKRIFDLGMGDDDANLEEDFVSWREQFWPAMCEHFGVEATGEESSIRQYELEVHGDIDMSTVYTGEISRLKSFETQRPPFDTKTPSWLRSRSTAN
;
A
#
# COMPACT_ATOMS: atom_id res chain seq x y z
N MET A 1 40.83 36.57 82.45
CA MET A 1 41.68 36.47 81.25
C MET A 1 42.92 35.71 81.65
N ALA A 2 43.17 34.57 80.99
CA ALA A 2 44.38 33.74 80.94
C ALA A 2 44.84 33.11 82.27
N ASP A 3 44.72 31.78 82.44
CA ASP A 3 45.59 30.68 81.91
C ASP A 3 46.81 30.48 82.85
N SER A 4 47.31 29.28 83.20
CA SER A 4 47.10 27.91 82.71
C SER A 4 47.72 26.91 83.71
N GLU A 5 47.43 25.63 83.47
CA GLU A 5 47.65 24.39 84.23
C GLU A 5 49.07 23.98 84.65
N VAL A 6 49.09 23.03 85.59
CA VAL A 6 50.24 22.38 86.25
C VAL A 6 50.17 20.86 86.02
N ASP A 7 51.16 20.34 85.30
CA ASP A 7 52.06 19.21 85.60
C ASP A 7 51.64 17.72 85.75
N ALA A 8 52.47 16.89 85.09
CA ALA A 8 53.07 15.57 85.40
C ALA A 8 52.26 14.28 85.73
N ALA A 9 52.29 13.36 84.76
CA ALA A 9 52.86 11.98 84.76
C ALA A 9 52.42 10.82 85.72
N THR A 10 51.95 9.73 85.05
CA THR A 10 52.13 8.25 85.27
C THR A 10 51.41 7.56 86.45
N PRO A 11 51.16 6.21 86.47
CA PRO A 11 51.56 5.10 85.57
C PRO A 11 50.42 4.11 85.15
N GLU A 12 50.74 3.11 84.29
CA GLU A 12 49.88 1.95 83.94
C GLU A 12 49.71 0.91 85.07
N PRO A 13 48.64 0.08 84.99
CA PRO A 13 48.85 -1.37 85.08
C PRO A 13 48.08 -2.19 84.03
N VAL A 14 48.49 -3.45 83.94
CA VAL A 14 48.28 -4.46 82.90
C VAL A 14 47.19 -5.49 83.28
N MET A 15 46.49 -5.99 82.25
CA MET A 15 45.71 -7.26 82.12
C MET A 15 44.35 -7.41 82.82
N GLU A 16 43.31 -7.56 82.00
CA GLU A 16 42.41 -8.72 82.02
C GLU A 16 41.89 -8.97 80.59
N ASP A 17 42.09 -10.21 80.10
CA ASP A 17 41.78 -10.70 78.77
C ASP A 17 40.35 -11.24 78.78
N GLU A 18 39.37 -10.40 78.43
CA GLU A 18 37.99 -10.82 78.20
C GLU A 18 37.75 -10.76 76.69
N GLY A 19 37.68 -11.94 76.07
CA GLY A 19 37.62 -12.12 74.63
C GLY A 19 36.63 -11.17 73.94
N LEU A 20 37.12 -10.50 72.90
CA LEU A 20 36.46 -9.42 72.13
C LEU A 20 35.12 -9.77 71.45
N LEU A 21 34.54 -10.93 71.70
CA LEU A 21 33.18 -11.28 71.29
C LEU A 21 32.50 -12.01 72.44
N SER A 22 31.60 -11.30 73.11
CA SER A 22 30.71 -11.93 74.09
C SER A 22 29.91 -13.03 73.39
N THR A 23 29.55 -14.10 74.11
CA THR A 23 28.65 -15.15 73.59
C THR A 23 27.36 -14.56 73.02
N LEU A 24 26.92 -13.42 73.55
CA LEU A 24 25.79 -12.65 73.08
C LEU A 24 26.03 -12.03 71.68
N ASP A 25 27.24 -11.57 71.38
CA ASP A 25 27.60 -10.99 70.08
C ASP A 25 27.71 -12.06 69.00
N ILE A 26 28.21 -13.26 69.34
CA ILE A 26 28.25 -14.40 68.40
C ILE A 26 26.84 -14.85 68.05
N VAL A 27 25.93 -14.90 69.04
CA VAL A 27 24.52 -15.20 68.78
C VAL A 27 23.89 -14.12 67.92
N LEU A 28 24.14 -12.84 68.21
CA LEU A 28 23.61 -11.71 67.43
C LEU A 28 24.07 -11.77 65.96
N VAL A 29 25.36 -12.00 65.71
CA VAL A 29 25.91 -12.13 64.35
C VAL A 29 25.34 -13.34 63.64
N SER A 30 25.15 -14.47 64.34
CA SER A 30 24.54 -15.67 63.74
C SER A 30 23.06 -15.46 63.36
N VAL A 31 22.30 -14.71 64.15
CA VAL A 31 20.90 -14.37 63.87
C VAL A 31 20.81 -13.38 62.71
N ILE A 32 21.69 -12.38 62.66
CA ILE A 32 21.75 -11.43 61.52
C ILE A 32 22.13 -12.16 60.23
N ALA A 33 23.11 -13.07 60.29
CA ALA A 33 23.49 -13.90 59.15
C ALA A 33 22.33 -14.82 58.72
N ALA A 34 21.60 -15.44 59.65
CA ALA A 34 20.43 -16.25 59.33
C ALA A 34 19.30 -15.44 58.72
N VAL A 35 19.07 -14.21 59.18
CA VAL A 35 18.08 -13.28 58.60
C VAL A 35 18.51 -12.80 57.22
N LEU A 36 19.80 -12.54 57.00
CA LEU A 36 20.35 -12.22 55.67
C LEU A 36 20.23 -13.39 54.70
N ILE A 37 20.58 -14.61 55.13
CA ILE A 37 20.44 -15.82 54.34
C ILE A 37 18.96 -16.09 54.06
N TYR A 38 18.07 -15.91 55.03
CA TYR A 38 16.64 -15.99 54.83
C TYR A 38 16.16 -14.91 53.85
N TRP A 39 16.57 -13.65 53.97
CA TRP A 39 16.17 -12.60 53.05
C TRP A 39 16.69 -12.81 51.63
N ILE A 40 17.88 -13.38 51.47
CA ILE A 40 18.47 -13.74 50.16
C ILE A 40 17.76 -14.96 49.56
N THR A 41 17.44 -15.97 50.35
CA THR A 41 16.81 -17.23 49.87
C THR A 41 15.28 -17.12 49.72
N PHE A 42 14.64 -16.30 50.56
CA PHE A 42 13.19 -16.04 50.57
C PHE A 42 12.80 -14.69 49.96
N ARG A 43 13.74 -13.92 49.38
CA ARG A 43 13.42 -13.07 48.21
C ARG A 43 13.03 -14.00 47.07
N LYS A 44 11.82 -14.56 47.21
CA LYS A 44 11.12 -15.28 46.16
C LYS A 44 11.10 -14.35 44.97
N LYS A 45 11.80 -14.80 43.93
CA LYS A 45 11.57 -14.53 42.52
C LYS A 45 10.24 -13.80 42.34
N THR A 46 10.28 -12.48 42.23
CA THR A 46 9.32 -11.81 41.36
C THR A 46 9.47 -12.53 40.01
N PRO A 47 8.38 -13.04 39.40
CA PRO A 47 8.47 -13.40 38.00
C PRO A 47 9.06 -12.16 37.33
N ALA A 48 10.19 -12.31 36.64
CA ALA A 48 10.55 -11.29 35.67
C ALA A 48 9.27 -11.15 34.84
N GLU A 49 8.66 -9.97 34.85
CA GLU A 49 7.64 -9.63 33.89
C GLU A 49 8.31 -9.93 32.55
N GLU A 50 7.92 -11.04 31.93
CA GLU A 50 8.35 -11.39 30.60
C GLU A 50 7.94 -10.18 29.79
N ILE A 51 8.91 -9.31 29.47
CA ILE A 51 8.75 -8.34 28.40
C ILE A 51 8.15 -9.18 27.30
N PRO A 52 6.92 -8.91 26.82
CA PRO A 52 6.35 -9.71 25.76
C PRO A 52 7.41 -9.67 24.68
N GLU A 53 8.06 -10.82 24.47
CA GLU A 53 9.02 -10.98 23.41
C GLU A 53 8.16 -10.64 22.23
N PHE A 54 8.37 -9.44 21.65
CA PHE A 54 7.69 -9.07 20.44
C PHE A 54 8.06 -10.21 19.53
N LYS A 55 7.09 -11.11 19.32
CA LYS A 55 7.11 -12.04 18.24
C LYS A 55 7.26 -11.07 17.11
N LYS A 56 8.50 -10.87 16.64
CA LYS A 56 8.77 -10.23 15.38
C LYS A 56 7.72 -10.91 14.54
N LEU A 57 6.79 -10.13 13.99
CA LEU A 57 6.04 -10.65 12.90
C LEU A 57 7.16 -11.04 11.94
N THR A 58 7.51 -12.33 11.95
CA THR A 58 7.71 -13.06 10.72
C THR A 58 6.47 -12.63 9.98
N THR A 59 6.63 -11.59 9.17
CA THR A 59 5.77 -11.27 8.08
C THR A 59 5.55 -12.62 7.46
N GLN A 60 4.42 -13.24 7.80
CA GLN A 60 3.96 -14.33 7.00
C GLN A 60 3.86 -13.66 5.64
N VAL A 61 4.69 -14.14 4.73
CA VAL A 61 4.63 -13.79 3.33
C VAL A 61 3.28 -14.35 2.87
N THR A 62 2.21 -13.64 3.20
CA THR A 62 0.83 -13.93 2.82
C THR A 62 0.37 -12.95 1.74
N THR A 63 1.23 -12.02 1.31
CA THR A 63 0.86 -10.89 0.44
C THR A 63 1.62 -10.91 -0.87
N THR A 64 1.64 -12.04 -1.58
CA THR A 64 1.98 -12.04 -3.02
C THR A 64 0.82 -12.60 -3.84
N GLN A 65 0.08 -13.59 -3.32
CA GLN A 65 -1.08 -14.15 -4.03
C GLN A 65 -2.31 -13.22 -4.06
N GLU A 66 -2.53 -12.35 -3.07
CA GLU A 66 -3.70 -11.45 -3.07
C GLU A 66 -3.54 -10.21 -3.98
N LYS A 67 -2.32 -9.89 -4.43
CA LYS A 67 -2.02 -8.72 -5.26
C LYS A 67 -1.71 -9.04 -6.73
N SER A 68 -1.90 -10.30 -7.16
CA SER A 68 -1.68 -10.67 -8.56
C SER A 68 -2.90 -10.36 -9.42
N PHE A 69 -2.80 -9.35 -10.29
CA PHE A 69 -3.86 -9.07 -11.25
C PHE A 69 -3.95 -10.14 -12.34
N ILE A 70 -2.83 -10.79 -12.68
CA ILE A 70 -2.78 -11.85 -13.70
C ILE A 70 -3.61 -13.06 -13.26
N GLU A 71 -3.48 -13.50 -12.00
CA GLU A 71 -4.30 -14.59 -11.47
C GLU A 71 -5.79 -14.23 -11.46
N LYS A 72 -6.13 -13.00 -11.09
CA LYS A 72 -7.50 -12.47 -11.13
C LYS A 72 -8.05 -12.46 -12.56
N MET A 73 -7.26 -12.04 -13.54
CA MET A 73 -7.63 -12.06 -14.97
C MET A 73 -7.87 -13.49 -15.46
N LYS A 74 -6.96 -14.42 -15.19
CA LYS A 74 -7.10 -15.84 -15.56
C LYS A 74 -8.34 -16.49 -14.93
N LYS A 75 -8.56 -16.29 -13.63
CA LYS A 75 -9.72 -16.84 -12.90
C LYS A 75 -11.05 -16.34 -13.46
N THR A 76 -11.09 -15.11 -13.95
CA THR A 76 -12.32 -14.47 -14.44
C THR A 76 -12.45 -14.48 -15.95
N GLY A 77 -11.46 -15.04 -16.67
CA GLY A 77 -11.42 -15.09 -18.13
C GLY A 77 -11.36 -13.70 -18.76
N ARG A 78 -10.64 -12.76 -18.13
CA ARG A 78 -10.42 -11.40 -18.63
C ARG A 78 -9.13 -11.33 -19.44
N ASN A 79 -9.18 -10.60 -20.55
CA ASN A 79 -8.04 -10.38 -21.43
C ASN A 79 -7.64 -8.91 -21.52
N ILE A 80 -8.50 -7.97 -21.11
CA ILE A 80 -8.17 -6.55 -21.05
C ILE A 80 -8.04 -6.11 -19.59
N VAL A 81 -6.96 -5.41 -19.27
CA VAL A 81 -6.80 -4.67 -18.02
C VAL A 81 -6.59 -3.20 -18.33
N VAL A 82 -7.30 -2.32 -17.61
CA VAL A 82 -7.20 -0.88 -17.76
C VAL A 82 -6.76 -0.28 -16.42
N PHE A 83 -5.52 0.19 -16.36
CA PHE A 83 -4.96 0.86 -15.20
C PHE A 83 -5.27 2.35 -15.23
N TYR A 84 -5.68 2.93 -14.10
CA TYR A 84 -5.88 4.37 -13.98
C TYR A 84 -4.87 5.03 -13.03
N GLY A 85 -4.22 6.10 -13.47
CA GLY A 85 -3.58 7.06 -12.58
C GLY A 85 -4.50 8.26 -12.39
N SER A 86 -5.16 8.39 -11.24
CA SER A 86 -6.16 9.44 -11.01
C SER A 86 -6.07 10.06 -9.62
N GLN A 87 -6.19 11.39 -9.55
CA GLN A 87 -6.35 12.12 -8.27
C GLN A 87 -7.81 12.46 -7.98
N THR A 88 -8.57 12.84 -9.00
CA THR A 88 -9.95 13.36 -8.88
C THR A 88 -11.00 12.42 -9.49
N GLY A 89 -10.62 11.21 -9.92
CA GLY A 89 -11.52 10.20 -10.47
C GLY A 89 -11.75 10.24 -11.98
N THR A 90 -11.25 11.25 -12.70
CA THR A 90 -11.50 11.38 -14.16
C THR A 90 -10.91 10.22 -14.95
N ALA A 91 -9.66 9.84 -14.68
CA ALA A 91 -9.00 8.72 -15.35
C ALA A 91 -9.59 7.36 -14.94
N GLU A 92 -10.07 7.26 -13.69
CA GLU A 92 -10.79 6.09 -13.19
C GLU A 92 -12.11 5.90 -13.96
N GLU A 93 -12.87 6.97 -14.20
CA GLU A 93 -14.10 6.92 -14.98
C GLU A 93 -13.84 6.47 -16.43
N PHE A 94 -12.85 7.05 -17.10
CA PHE A 94 -12.46 6.65 -18.46
C PHE A 94 -12.03 5.19 -18.52
N SER A 95 -11.28 4.72 -17.52
CA SER A 95 -10.86 3.32 -17.44
C SER A 95 -12.02 2.35 -17.28
N ASN A 96 -12.98 2.71 -16.43
CA ASN A 96 -14.22 1.94 -16.25
C ASN A 96 -15.05 1.89 -17.54
N ARG A 97 -15.09 2.97 -18.31
CA ARG A 97 -15.77 3.02 -19.61
C ARG A 97 -15.10 2.09 -20.63
N LEU A 98 -13.77 2.13 -20.74
CA LEU A 98 -13.02 1.22 -21.62
C LEU A 98 -13.19 -0.25 -21.22
N ALA A 99 -13.14 -0.55 -19.93
CA ALA A 99 -13.35 -1.91 -19.43
C ALA A 99 -14.76 -2.45 -19.75
N LYS A 100 -15.78 -1.57 -19.78
CA LYS A 100 -17.15 -1.92 -20.20
C LYS A 100 -17.25 -2.11 -21.71
N ASP A 101 -16.63 -1.22 -22.47
CA ASP A 101 -16.66 -1.27 -23.93
C ASP A 101 -16.02 -2.55 -24.47
N ALA A 102 -15.05 -3.15 -23.76
CA ALA A 102 -14.48 -4.46 -24.08
C ALA A 102 -15.54 -5.55 -24.34
N GLN A 103 -16.63 -5.55 -23.58
CA GLN A 103 -17.72 -6.54 -23.72
C GLN A 103 -18.43 -6.44 -25.07
N ARG A 104 -18.46 -5.24 -25.68
CA ARG A 104 -19.07 -4.98 -26.99
C ARG A 104 -18.27 -5.60 -28.15
N TYR A 105 -17.01 -5.93 -27.90
CA TYR A 105 -16.08 -6.51 -28.88
C TYR A 105 -15.74 -7.97 -28.56
N GLY A 106 -16.62 -8.67 -27.83
CA GLY A 106 -16.43 -10.07 -27.47
C GLY A 106 -15.30 -10.33 -26.47
N MET A 107 -14.80 -9.29 -25.80
CA MET A 107 -13.70 -9.38 -24.83
C MET A 107 -14.17 -9.04 -23.42
N LYS A 108 -13.31 -9.25 -22.43
CA LYS A 108 -13.63 -8.97 -21.03
C LYS A 108 -12.56 -8.11 -20.40
N GLY A 109 -12.96 -6.88 -20.05
CA GLY A 109 -12.12 -5.90 -19.36
C GLY A 109 -12.29 -5.90 -17.84
N MET A 110 -11.29 -5.36 -17.16
CA MET A 110 -11.37 -4.83 -15.80
C MET A 110 -10.62 -3.51 -15.68
N ALA A 111 -11.15 -2.59 -14.89
CA ALA A 111 -10.40 -1.45 -14.39
C ALA A 111 -9.64 -1.85 -13.12
N ALA A 112 -8.45 -1.30 -12.92
CA ALA A 112 -7.55 -1.63 -11.82
C ALA A 112 -6.77 -0.39 -11.36
N ASP A 113 -6.64 -0.21 -10.05
CA ASP A 113 -5.73 0.76 -9.48
C ASP A 113 -4.30 0.18 -9.49
N PRO A 114 -3.32 0.82 -10.15
CA PRO A 114 -1.93 0.34 -10.12
C PRO A 114 -1.34 0.26 -8.70
N GLU A 115 -1.81 1.03 -7.72
CA GLU A 115 -1.35 0.95 -6.31
C GLU A 115 -1.75 -0.39 -5.64
N GLU A 116 -2.83 -1.01 -6.09
CA GLU A 116 -3.35 -2.25 -5.49
C GLU A 116 -2.61 -3.52 -5.96
N TYR A 117 -1.88 -3.45 -7.08
CA TYR A 117 -1.28 -4.60 -7.75
C TYR A 117 0.23 -4.46 -7.93
N ASP A 118 0.93 -5.59 -8.02
CA ASP A 118 2.35 -5.60 -8.34
C ASP A 118 2.56 -5.46 -9.86
N MET A 119 3.11 -4.31 -10.28
CA MET A 119 3.36 -4.00 -11.70
C MET A 119 4.49 -4.84 -12.31
N SER A 120 5.32 -5.50 -11.52
CA SER A 120 6.34 -6.43 -12.05
C SER A 120 5.74 -7.62 -12.81
N GLU A 121 4.48 -7.97 -12.51
CA GLU A 121 3.74 -9.03 -13.20
C GLU A 121 3.29 -8.64 -14.62
N LEU A 122 3.50 -7.39 -15.06
CA LEU A 122 3.14 -6.95 -16.41
C LEU A 122 3.81 -7.81 -17.50
N SER A 123 5.02 -8.30 -17.24
CA SER A 123 5.74 -9.26 -18.10
C SER A 123 4.97 -10.55 -18.35
N ARG A 124 4.18 -11.01 -17.36
CA ARG A 124 3.37 -12.22 -17.41
C ARG A 124 2.04 -12.01 -18.11
N LEU A 125 1.70 -10.78 -18.49
CA LEU A 125 0.46 -10.49 -19.23
C LEU A 125 0.41 -11.25 -20.56
N ALA A 126 1.55 -11.42 -21.22
CA ALA A 126 1.68 -12.19 -22.46
C ALA A 126 1.32 -13.70 -22.33
N GLU A 127 1.20 -14.22 -21.10
CA GLU A 127 0.69 -15.58 -20.85
C GLU A 127 -0.81 -15.71 -21.15
N ILE A 128 -1.56 -14.61 -21.18
CA ILE A 128 -2.99 -14.59 -21.47
C ILE A 128 -3.19 -14.37 -22.97
N GLU A 129 -4.00 -15.20 -23.61
CA GLU A 129 -4.31 -15.05 -25.03
C GLU A 129 -5.09 -13.76 -25.30
N ASN A 130 -4.74 -13.08 -26.38
CA ASN A 130 -5.36 -11.82 -26.80
C ASN A 130 -5.41 -10.75 -25.70
N SER A 131 -4.33 -10.66 -24.90
CA SER A 131 -4.23 -9.74 -23.78
C SER A 131 -3.72 -8.35 -24.17
N ILE A 132 -4.19 -7.31 -23.48
CA ILE A 132 -3.67 -5.94 -23.59
C ILE A 132 -3.80 -5.19 -22.25
N ALA A 133 -2.79 -4.40 -21.91
CA ALA A 133 -2.83 -3.43 -20.82
C ALA A 133 -3.06 -2.02 -21.36
N ILE A 134 -4.10 -1.35 -20.87
CA ILE A 134 -4.42 0.04 -21.24
C ILE A 134 -4.14 0.92 -20.02
N PHE A 135 -3.51 2.07 -20.21
CA PHE A 135 -3.17 3.00 -19.14
C PHE A 135 -3.87 4.34 -19.38
N CYS A 136 -4.82 4.69 -18.52
CA CYS A 136 -5.39 6.04 -18.46
C CYS A 136 -4.69 6.80 -17.33
N VAL A 137 -3.70 7.62 -17.66
CA VAL A 137 -2.85 8.27 -16.65
C VAL A 137 -3.00 9.78 -16.72
N ALA A 138 -3.40 10.38 -15.59
CA ALA A 138 -3.37 11.81 -15.42
C ALA A 138 -1.99 12.30 -15.01
N THR A 139 -1.64 13.52 -15.42
CA THR A 139 -0.45 14.22 -14.97
C THR A 139 -0.85 15.21 -13.86
N TYR A 140 -0.06 15.29 -12.80
CA TYR A 140 -0.30 16.20 -11.67
C TYR A 140 0.92 17.05 -11.36
N GLY A 141 0.73 18.15 -10.61
CA GLY A 141 1.82 19.04 -10.20
C GLY A 141 2.65 19.57 -11.37
N GLU A 142 3.96 19.38 -11.29
CA GLU A 142 4.95 19.84 -12.28
C GLU A 142 5.33 18.71 -13.27
N GLY A 143 4.35 17.93 -13.72
CA GLY A 143 4.59 16.80 -14.62
C GLY A 143 4.74 15.45 -13.90
N ASP A 144 4.45 15.41 -12.61
CA ASP A 144 4.53 14.22 -11.76
C ASP A 144 3.36 13.25 -12.01
N PRO A 145 3.51 11.96 -11.68
CA PRO A 145 2.41 11.01 -11.65
C PRO A 145 1.35 11.40 -10.59
N THR A 146 0.18 10.76 -10.65
CA THR A 146 -0.80 10.80 -9.55
C THR A 146 -0.32 9.95 -8.38
N ASP A 147 -0.83 10.23 -7.17
CA ASP A 147 -0.40 9.54 -5.94
C ASP A 147 -0.51 8.01 -6.08
N ASN A 148 -1.63 7.54 -6.63
CA ASN A 148 -1.88 6.11 -6.84
C ASN A 148 -1.00 5.48 -7.93
N ALA A 149 -0.35 6.28 -8.78
CA ALA A 149 0.54 5.81 -9.85
C ALA A 149 2.03 6.02 -9.52
N GLN A 150 2.37 6.53 -8.34
CA GLN A 150 3.75 6.81 -7.95
C GLN A 150 4.62 5.54 -7.93
N GLU A 151 4.15 4.46 -7.28
CA GLU A 151 4.91 3.19 -7.24
C GLU A 151 5.14 2.60 -8.64
N PHE A 152 4.15 2.75 -9.53
CA PHE A 152 4.28 2.32 -10.92
C PHE A 152 5.29 3.15 -11.70
N HIS A 153 5.29 4.46 -11.50
CA HIS A 153 6.26 5.37 -12.11
C HIS A 153 7.69 5.07 -11.65
N ASP A 154 7.88 4.83 -10.35
CA ASP A 154 9.19 4.49 -9.78
C ASP A 154 9.67 3.14 -10.33
N TRP A 155 8.77 2.15 -10.43
CA TRP A 155 9.06 0.87 -11.09
C TRP A 155 9.47 1.03 -12.56
N LEU A 156 8.82 1.92 -13.31
CA LEU A 156 9.20 2.23 -14.69
C LEU A 156 10.59 2.89 -14.79
N GLN A 157 10.95 3.72 -13.81
CA GLN A 157 12.26 4.39 -13.75
C GLN A 157 13.39 3.42 -13.42
N GLU A 158 13.18 2.54 -12.44
CA GLU A 158 14.18 1.58 -11.95
C GLU A 158 14.23 0.30 -12.78
N GLY A 159 13.13 -0.06 -13.43
CA GLY A 159 12.97 -1.34 -14.11
C GLY A 159 13.80 -1.44 -15.39
N ASP A 160 14.73 -2.41 -15.41
CA ASP A 160 15.32 -2.98 -16.63
C ASP A 160 14.54 -4.22 -17.12
N ALA A 161 13.24 -4.29 -16.79
CA ALA A 161 12.42 -5.45 -17.08
C ALA A 161 12.18 -5.59 -18.60
N GLU A 162 12.68 -6.67 -19.21
CA GLU A 162 12.37 -6.99 -20.60
C GLU A 162 10.92 -7.47 -20.73
N LEU A 163 9.99 -6.57 -21.07
CA LEU A 163 8.59 -6.89 -21.40
C LEU A 163 8.46 -7.57 -22.78
N GLY A 164 9.55 -7.61 -23.55
CA GLY A 164 9.58 -8.12 -24.91
C GLY A 164 10.14 -9.55 -25.11
N ALA A 165 10.56 -10.25 -24.06
CA ALA A 165 11.31 -11.50 -24.20
C ALA A 165 10.87 -12.59 -23.21
N SER A 166 9.59 -12.98 -23.22
CA SER A 166 9.14 -14.18 -22.52
C SER A 166 9.73 -15.45 -23.19
N THR A 167 10.94 -15.85 -22.77
CA THR A 167 11.69 -17.04 -23.21
C THR A 167 11.12 -18.34 -22.62
N SER A 168 9.78 -18.48 -22.54
CA SER A 168 9.14 -19.63 -21.90
C SER A 168 8.28 -20.49 -22.84
N ARG A 169 8.10 -20.11 -24.11
CA ARG A 169 7.39 -20.95 -25.10
C ARG A 169 8.37 -21.70 -26.01
N CYS A 170 8.11 -23.00 -26.17
CA CYS A 170 8.86 -23.93 -27.05
C CYS A 170 8.58 -23.72 -28.56
N THR A 171 7.87 -22.66 -28.93
CA THR A 171 7.56 -22.30 -30.32
C THR A 171 7.82 -20.80 -30.48
N PRO A 172 8.75 -20.39 -31.36
CA PRO A 172 9.09 -18.99 -31.56
C PRO A 172 8.03 -18.38 -32.48
N ASP A 173 6.94 -17.86 -31.91
CA ASP A 173 6.07 -16.95 -32.63
C ASP A 173 6.28 -15.53 -32.09
N PRO A 174 7.11 -14.69 -32.73
CA PRO A 174 7.58 -13.41 -32.20
C PRO A 174 6.46 -12.38 -31.98
N LEU A 175 5.22 -12.65 -32.40
CA LEU A 175 4.08 -11.75 -32.24
C LEU A 175 3.29 -11.98 -30.94
N PHE A 176 3.42 -13.15 -30.30
CA PHE A 176 2.61 -13.53 -29.14
C PHE A 176 3.36 -13.47 -27.80
N ASP A 177 4.68 -13.30 -27.82
CA ASP A 177 5.51 -13.22 -26.61
C ASP A 177 5.75 -11.79 -26.09
N LEU A 178 5.16 -10.78 -26.74
CA LEU A 178 5.28 -9.37 -26.40
C LEU A 178 4.08 -8.90 -25.58
N VAL A 179 4.34 -8.15 -24.51
CA VAL A 179 3.29 -7.39 -23.82
C VAL A 179 2.74 -6.32 -24.76
N ARG A 180 1.41 -6.30 -24.93
CA ARG A 180 0.71 -5.29 -25.75
C ARG A 180 0.17 -4.23 -24.83
N PHE A 181 0.38 -2.97 -25.18
CA PHE A 181 -0.10 -1.86 -24.37
C PHE A 181 -0.70 -0.74 -25.17
N GLN A 182 -1.46 0.09 -24.46
CA GLN A 182 -1.97 1.36 -24.97
C GLN A 182 -2.01 2.41 -23.87
N VAL A 183 -1.79 3.67 -24.21
CA VAL A 183 -1.88 4.79 -23.26
C VAL A 183 -2.86 5.86 -23.76
N PHE A 184 -3.67 6.37 -22.85
CA PHE A 184 -4.45 7.59 -22.98
C PHE A 184 -4.05 8.54 -21.84
N ALA A 185 -3.39 9.64 -22.20
CA ALA A 185 -2.90 10.63 -21.26
C ALA A 185 -3.96 11.70 -20.98
N LEU A 186 -4.16 12.03 -19.71
CA LEU A 186 -4.99 13.14 -19.27
C LEU A 186 -4.09 14.27 -18.77
N GLY A 187 -4.25 15.46 -19.33
CA GLY A 187 -3.44 16.62 -19.00
C GLY A 187 -4.14 17.89 -19.39
N ASN A 188 -3.44 19.02 -19.25
CA ASN A 188 -4.00 20.33 -19.53
C ASN A 188 -2.90 21.21 -20.13
N LYS A 189 -3.16 21.81 -21.30
CA LYS A 189 -2.16 22.62 -22.05
C LYS A 189 -1.77 23.93 -21.36
N THR A 190 -2.52 24.38 -20.35
CA THR A 190 -2.16 25.57 -19.57
C THR A 190 -0.98 25.32 -18.62
N TYR A 191 -0.66 24.05 -18.33
CA TYR A 191 0.50 23.67 -17.54
C TYR A 191 1.74 23.54 -18.43
N GLU A 192 2.92 23.77 -17.85
CA GLU A 192 4.20 23.66 -18.55
C GLU A 192 4.44 22.24 -19.11
N HIS A 193 4.09 21.24 -18.31
CA HIS A 193 4.34 19.83 -18.61
C HIS A 193 3.08 19.10 -19.10
N PHE A 194 2.57 19.51 -20.27
CA PHE A 194 1.39 18.90 -20.88
C PHE A 194 1.55 17.38 -21.13
N ASN A 195 0.72 16.57 -20.47
CA ASN A 195 0.67 15.10 -20.60
C ASN A 195 2.01 14.40 -20.33
N ALA A 196 2.85 14.96 -19.44
CA ALA A 196 4.19 14.42 -19.17
C ALA A 196 4.15 12.95 -18.71
N MET A 197 3.26 12.60 -17.79
CA MET A 197 3.18 11.23 -17.27
C MET A 197 2.76 10.23 -18.35
N GLY A 198 1.75 10.55 -19.16
CA GLY A 198 1.32 9.68 -20.24
C GLY A 198 2.35 9.49 -21.35
N LYS A 199 3.06 10.57 -21.72
CA LYS A 199 4.21 10.49 -22.65
C LYS A 199 5.34 9.64 -22.08
N TYR A 200 5.61 9.76 -20.78
CA TYR A 200 6.64 8.99 -20.11
C TYR A 200 6.31 7.49 -20.10
N VAL A 201 5.11 7.11 -19.66
CA VAL A 201 4.65 5.70 -19.64
C VAL A 201 4.70 5.09 -21.03
N ASP A 202 4.18 5.79 -22.03
CA ASP A 202 4.13 5.30 -23.41
C ASP A 202 5.53 5.06 -23.98
N LYS A 203 6.44 6.02 -23.79
CA LYS A 203 7.84 5.88 -24.20
C LYS A 203 8.56 4.76 -23.45
N ARG A 204 8.37 4.68 -22.12
CA ARG A 204 9.11 3.73 -21.29
C ARG A 204 8.65 2.29 -21.53
N LEU A 205 7.37 2.05 -21.71
CA LEU A 205 6.87 0.71 -22.08
C LEU A 205 7.41 0.24 -23.44
N GLU A 206 7.53 1.15 -24.41
CA GLU A 206 8.16 0.85 -25.70
C GLU A 206 9.67 0.55 -25.55
N GLU A 207 10.40 1.32 -24.73
CA GLU A 207 11.81 1.08 -24.41
C GLU A 207 12.04 -0.29 -23.72
N LEU A 208 11.09 -0.74 -22.89
CA LEU A 208 11.11 -2.05 -22.23
C LEU A 208 10.74 -3.21 -23.15
N GLY A 209 10.42 -2.95 -24.43
CA GLY A 209 10.11 -3.95 -25.44
C GLY A 209 8.63 -4.34 -25.54
N ALA A 210 7.73 -3.59 -24.88
CA ALA A 210 6.30 -3.78 -25.09
C ALA A 210 5.86 -3.18 -26.44
N LYS A 211 4.77 -3.69 -27.00
CA LYS A 211 4.26 -3.29 -28.32
C LYS A 211 3.06 -2.34 -28.18
N ARG A 212 3.21 -1.12 -28.69
CA ARG A 212 2.11 -0.16 -28.85
C ARG A 212 1.14 -0.65 -29.95
N ILE A 213 -0.17 -0.63 -29.68
CA ILE A 213 -1.20 -1.07 -30.63
C ILE A 213 -1.79 0.10 -31.43
N PHE A 214 -1.95 1.25 -30.78
CA PHE A 214 -2.55 2.46 -31.34
C PHE A 214 -1.80 3.70 -30.83
N ASP A 215 -1.98 4.84 -31.50
CA ASP A 215 -1.26 6.05 -31.12
C ASP A 215 -1.63 6.55 -29.71
N LEU A 216 -0.65 7.14 -29.02
CA LEU A 216 -0.83 7.75 -27.70
C LEU A 216 -1.96 8.78 -27.75
N GLY A 217 -2.99 8.57 -26.92
CA GLY A 217 -4.04 9.56 -26.74
C GLY A 217 -3.54 10.73 -25.88
N MET A 218 -3.80 11.96 -26.32
CA MET A 218 -3.43 13.18 -25.59
C MET A 218 -4.67 14.01 -25.31
N GLY A 219 -5.29 13.81 -24.15
CA GLY A 219 -6.45 14.58 -23.71
C GLY A 219 -6.05 15.93 -23.12
N ASP A 220 -6.88 16.95 -23.36
CA ASP A 220 -6.68 18.33 -22.89
C ASP A 220 -7.89 18.86 -22.11
N ASP A 221 -7.70 19.03 -20.80
CA ASP A 221 -8.72 19.55 -19.87
C ASP A 221 -8.94 21.07 -19.98
N ASP A 222 -8.07 21.81 -20.67
CA ASP A 222 -8.32 23.25 -20.96
C ASP A 222 -9.45 23.43 -21.98
N ALA A 223 -9.58 22.48 -22.91
CA ALA A 223 -10.57 22.50 -23.96
C ALA A 223 -11.75 21.58 -23.62
N ASN A 224 -11.69 20.33 -24.04
CA ASN A 224 -12.76 19.36 -23.81
C ASN A 224 -12.19 17.93 -23.76
N LEU A 225 -11.73 17.55 -22.58
CA LEU A 225 -11.13 16.26 -22.33
C LEU A 225 -12.05 15.07 -22.69
N GLU A 226 -13.36 15.23 -22.51
CA GLU A 226 -14.35 14.20 -22.84
C GLU A 226 -14.41 13.95 -24.35
N GLU A 227 -14.37 15.01 -25.17
CA GLU A 227 -14.39 14.90 -26.63
C GLU A 227 -13.10 14.29 -27.17
N ASP A 228 -11.95 14.66 -26.60
CA ASP A 228 -10.66 14.05 -26.92
C ASP A 228 -10.68 12.54 -26.60
N PHE A 229 -11.22 12.16 -25.44
CA PHE A 229 -11.36 10.77 -25.03
C PHE A 229 -12.29 9.99 -25.97
N VAL A 230 -13.47 10.53 -26.30
CA VAL A 230 -14.42 9.88 -27.21
C VAL A 230 -13.80 9.70 -28.59
N SER A 231 -13.16 10.75 -29.13
CA SER A 231 -12.52 10.71 -30.46
C SER A 231 -11.39 9.69 -30.53
N TRP A 232 -10.58 9.61 -29.49
CA TRP A 232 -9.52 8.60 -29.38
C TRP A 232 -10.11 7.19 -29.26
N ARG A 233 -11.11 7.01 -28.40
CA ARG A 233 -11.76 5.72 -28.14
C ARG A 233 -12.43 5.15 -29.39
N GLU A 234 -13.10 5.98 -30.18
CA GLU A 234 -13.77 5.57 -31.42
C GLU A 234 -12.79 5.05 -32.48
N GLN A 235 -11.54 5.50 -32.47
CA GLN A 235 -10.49 5.02 -33.37
C GLN A 235 -9.71 3.85 -32.79
N PHE A 236 -9.51 3.84 -31.47
CA PHE A 236 -8.81 2.79 -30.75
C PHE A 236 -9.49 1.42 -30.90
N TRP A 237 -10.82 1.35 -30.69
CA TRP A 237 -11.53 0.07 -30.73
C TRP A 237 -11.46 -0.64 -32.10
N PRO A 238 -11.68 0.04 -33.24
CA PRO A 238 -11.44 -0.54 -34.56
C PRO A 238 -10.01 -1.05 -34.78
N ALA A 239 -9.00 -0.27 -34.40
CA ALA A 239 -7.60 -0.67 -34.54
C ALA A 239 -7.27 -1.92 -33.70
N MET A 240 -7.82 -1.99 -32.50
CA MET A 240 -7.70 -3.16 -31.65
C MET A 240 -8.44 -4.37 -32.26
N CYS A 241 -9.64 -4.19 -32.81
CA CYS A 241 -10.37 -5.26 -33.50
C CYS A 241 -9.59 -5.85 -34.68
N GLU A 242 -8.99 -4.98 -35.51
CA GLU A 242 -8.13 -5.39 -36.63
C GLU A 242 -6.89 -6.15 -36.13
N HIS A 243 -6.28 -5.69 -35.03
CA HIS A 243 -5.08 -6.32 -34.46
C HIS A 243 -5.34 -7.72 -33.89
N PHE A 244 -6.45 -7.90 -33.16
CA PHE A 244 -6.79 -9.17 -32.52
C PHE A 244 -7.67 -10.07 -33.41
N GLY A 245 -8.11 -9.59 -34.58
CA GLY A 245 -9.01 -10.32 -35.47
C GLY A 245 -10.38 -10.58 -34.85
N VAL A 246 -10.84 -9.69 -33.96
CA VAL A 246 -12.15 -9.79 -33.30
C VAL A 246 -13.15 -8.89 -34.00
N GLU A 247 -14.38 -9.37 -34.20
CA GLU A 247 -15.47 -8.57 -34.74
C GLU A 247 -16.31 -8.00 -33.59
N ALA A 248 -16.82 -6.77 -33.78
CA ALA A 248 -17.76 -6.18 -32.84
C ALA A 248 -19.02 -7.05 -32.78
N THR A 249 -19.35 -7.56 -31.59
CA THR A 249 -20.53 -8.40 -31.39
C THR A 249 -21.85 -7.63 -31.53
N GLY A 250 -21.79 -6.29 -31.70
CA GLY A 250 -22.91 -5.44 -32.14
C GLY A 250 -24.06 -5.28 -31.13
N GLU A 251 -24.05 -6.04 -30.04
CA GLU A 251 -25.06 -5.94 -28.99
C GLU A 251 -24.73 -4.78 -28.05
N GLU A 252 -25.26 -3.60 -28.39
CA GLU A 252 -25.42 -2.51 -27.40
C GLU A 252 -26.51 -2.93 -26.40
N SER A 253 -26.16 -3.85 -25.51
CA SER A 253 -27.02 -4.19 -24.38
C SER A 253 -26.71 -3.21 -23.23
N SER A 254 -27.77 -2.74 -22.56
CA SER A 254 -27.62 -1.94 -21.33
C SER A 254 -27.17 -2.89 -20.20
N ILE A 255 -25.85 -3.05 -20.05
CA ILE A 255 -25.28 -3.94 -19.03
C ILE A 255 -25.18 -3.18 -17.72
N ARG A 256 -25.99 -3.58 -16.73
CA ARG A 256 -25.92 -3.02 -15.38
C ARG A 256 -24.73 -3.63 -14.63
N GLN A 257 -23.89 -2.77 -14.06
CA GLN A 257 -22.76 -3.20 -13.23
C GLN A 257 -23.19 -3.61 -11.81
N TYR A 258 -24.28 -3.02 -11.32
CA TYR A 258 -24.77 -3.21 -9.96
C TYR A 258 -26.18 -3.80 -9.97
N GLU A 259 -26.44 -4.69 -9.02
CA GLU A 259 -27.76 -5.22 -8.71
C GLU A 259 -28.36 -4.44 -7.54
N LEU A 260 -29.64 -4.07 -7.64
CA LEU A 260 -30.34 -3.39 -6.56
C LEU A 260 -30.92 -4.45 -5.61
N GLU A 261 -30.34 -4.52 -4.42
CA GLU A 261 -30.90 -5.30 -3.31
C GLU A 261 -31.59 -4.35 -2.32
N VAL A 262 -32.91 -4.49 -2.17
CA VAL A 262 -33.69 -3.71 -1.20
C VAL A 262 -33.74 -4.49 0.10
N HIS A 263 -33.12 -3.94 1.13
CA HIS A 263 -33.17 -4.53 2.45
C HIS A 263 -34.30 -3.94 3.30
N GLY A 264 -35.06 -4.81 3.98
CA GLY A 264 -36.18 -4.42 4.85
C GLY A 264 -35.70 -4.11 6.28
N ASP A 265 -35.86 -5.06 7.20
CA ASP A 265 -35.43 -4.91 8.59
C ASP A 265 -33.91 -5.14 8.71
N ILE A 266 -33.12 -4.09 8.50
CA ILE A 266 -31.67 -4.10 8.76
C ILE A 266 -31.35 -3.38 10.07
N ASP A 267 -30.35 -3.93 10.78
CA ASP A 267 -29.72 -3.23 11.89
C ASP A 267 -28.97 -1.99 11.38
N MET A 268 -29.37 -0.81 11.84
CA MET A 268 -28.72 0.47 11.50
C MET A 268 -27.22 0.46 11.82
N SER A 269 -26.76 -0.44 12.70
CA SER A 269 -25.35 -0.60 13.03
C SER A 269 -24.49 -1.08 11.85
N THR A 270 -25.08 -1.70 10.82
CA THR A 270 -24.41 -2.20 9.61
C THR A 270 -24.56 -1.29 8.40
N VAL A 271 -25.19 -0.12 8.57
CA VAL A 271 -25.50 0.80 7.49
C VAL A 271 -24.51 1.95 7.49
N TYR A 272 -23.92 2.25 6.34
CA TYR A 272 -23.10 3.45 6.15
C TYR A 272 -23.99 4.70 6.24
N THR A 273 -23.56 5.67 7.03
CA THR A 273 -24.29 6.94 7.28
C THR A 273 -23.55 8.16 6.74
N GLY A 274 -22.48 7.94 5.98
CA GLY A 274 -21.66 8.97 5.34
C GLY A 274 -20.16 8.71 5.45
N GLU A 275 -19.74 7.65 6.13
CA GLU A 275 -18.34 7.25 6.20
C GLU A 275 -17.79 6.82 4.84
N ILE A 276 -16.51 7.11 4.58
CA ILE A 276 -15.87 6.87 3.28
C ILE A 276 -15.58 5.39 3.02
N SER A 277 -14.95 4.70 3.99
CA SER A 277 -14.48 3.33 3.78
C SER A 277 -14.89 2.39 4.89
N ARG A 278 -14.40 2.61 6.12
CA ARG A 278 -14.74 1.75 7.25
C ARG A 278 -16.04 2.20 7.90
N LEU A 279 -16.98 1.27 8.05
CA LEU A 279 -18.22 1.45 8.79
C LEU A 279 -17.96 1.96 10.21
N LYS A 280 -18.68 3.00 10.65
CA LYS A 280 -18.51 3.70 11.93
C LYS A 280 -17.14 4.36 12.13
N SER A 281 -16.36 4.58 11.07
CA SER A 281 -15.08 5.29 11.18
C SER A 281 -15.25 6.72 11.68
N PHE A 282 -16.34 7.41 11.34
CA PHE A 282 -16.61 8.77 11.82
C PHE A 282 -16.96 8.81 13.31
N GLU A 283 -17.59 7.76 13.84
CA GLU A 283 -17.86 7.62 15.27
C GLU A 283 -16.60 7.19 16.04
N THR A 284 -15.89 6.19 15.51
CA THR A 284 -14.71 5.57 16.13
C THR A 284 -13.46 5.92 15.32
N GLN A 285 -12.92 7.10 15.60
CA GLN A 285 -11.72 7.60 14.94
C GLN A 285 -10.46 6.90 15.48
N ARG A 286 -9.69 6.28 14.60
CA ARG A 286 -8.42 5.62 14.94
C ARG A 286 -7.33 6.06 13.96
N PRO A 287 -6.18 6.55 14.45
CA PRO A 287 -5.04 6.84 13.59
C PRO A 287 -4.43 5.54 13.03
N PRO A 288 -3.69 5.59 11.91
CA PRO A 288 -3.37 6.79 11.12
C PRO A 288 -4.56 7.35 10.35
N PHE A 289 -4.58 8.67 10.13
CA PHE A 289 -5.60 9.33 9.32
C PHE A 289 -5.05 9.56 7.93
N ASP A 290 -5.81 9.15 6.93
CA ASP A 290 -5.49 9.22 5.51
C ASP A 290 -6.75 9.58 4.70
N THR A 291 -6.67 9.54 3.38
CA THR A 291 -7.81 9.81 2.48
C THR A 291 -8.96 8.82 2.67
N LYS A 292 -8.68 7.56 3.06
CA LYS A 292 -9.67 6.50 3.29
C LYS A 292 -10.31 6.59 4.70
N THR A 293 -9.60 7.20 5.64
CA THR A 293 -9.99 7.38 7.05
C THR A 293 -9.69 8.82 7.49
N PRO A 294 -10.50 9.81 7.06
CA PRO A 294 -10.24 11.21 7.37
C PRO A 294 -10.45 11.51 8.86
N SER A 295 -9.63 12.42 9.40
CA SER A 295 -9.79 12.92 10.76
C SER A 295 -10.95 13.89 10.85
N TRP A 296 -11.95 13.61 11.68
CA TRP A 296 -13.03 14.54 11.97
C TRP A 296 -12.68 15.45 13.15
N LEU A 297 -12.29 16.69 12.86
CA LEU A 297 -12.12 17.73 13.86
C LEU A 297 -13.50 18.21 14.33
N ARG A 298 -14.00 17.65 15.42
CA ARG A 298 -15.21 18.15 16.06
C ARG A 298 -14.92 19.52 16.66
N SER A 299 -15.45 20.59 16.05
CA SER A 299 -15.52 21.91 16.68
C SER A 299 -16.19 21.75 18.04
N ARG A 300 -15.40 21.86 19.12
CA ARG A 300 -15.98 22.08 20.45
C ARG A 300 -16.50 23.51 20.43
N SER A 301 -17.75 23.68 20.03
CA SER A 301 -18.50 24.88 20.37
C SER A 301 -18.59 24.91 21.89
N THR A 302 -17.65 25.61 22.53
CA THR A 302 -17.80 26.04 23.91
C THR A 302 -18.88 27.11 23.90
N ALA A 303 -20.13 26.69 24.03
CA ALA A 303 -21.20 27.60 24.40
C ALA A 303 -20.89 28.11 25.81
N ASN A 304 -20.44 29.37 25.87
CA ASN A 304 -20.37 30.18 27.10
C ASN A 304 -21.78 30.63 27.49
#